data_AF-A0A9P8TP34-F1
#
_entry.id   AF-A0A9P8TP34-F1
#
_cell.length_a   1.000
_cell.length_b   1.000
_cell.length_c   1.000
_cell.angle_alpha   90.00
_cell.angle_beta   90.00
_cell.angle_gamma   90.00
#
_symmetry.space_group_name_H-M   'P 1'
#
loop_
_entity.id
_entity.type
_entity.pdbx_description
1 polymer ?
#
loop_
_entity_poly.entity_id
_entity_poly.type
_entity_poly.pdbx_seq_one_letter_code
_entity_poly.pdbx_strand_id
1 'polypeptide(L)'
;MSYGRRTYEYSPDQFHTTCKDTQFSSPYNSIAPPSVASLKLPQLPPINEPSVHRLVFTKPKDSGLPNIGSAVDNATLSWLGDDYLNMIVADYIYDKFEKKNTADLITLRTIILSNENIVKWCEYYHLPHFMQSISQVQLNRFIDQKTYVHLFKAYLAGVIKTNDLKTGYDWIAGIVAPSIKDYEAELQNSDGASSANEEVRTAKEELYKIINPTFKPIYEVLEMTTPPDVPYFNIACVIQNKILGTGYGQNKKIAGSKAAYNVLKATRIKFDKNSSQLAVEQIADFMTHCADFKRKDHPKVVKYDYFSQFTKDKSFEMNSSESQ
;
A
#
# COMPACT_ATOMS: atom_id res chain seq x y z
N MET A 1 -43.70 32.90 -19.75
CA MET A 1 -45.07 32.73 -19.23
C MET A 1 -45.58 31.35 -19.64
N SER A 2 -46.10 30.60 -18.66
CA SER A 2 -46.84 29.32 -18.75
C SER A 2 -46.11 28.06 -19.30
N TYR A 3 -45.58 27.25 -18.38
CA TYR A 3 -45.21 25.85 -18.59
C TYR A 3 -46.45 24.94 -18.47
N GLY A 4 -46.72 24.12 -19.50
CA GLY A 4 -47.75 23.09 -19.45
C GLY A 4 -47.27 21.83 -18.72
N ARG A 5 -47.97 21.45 -17.64
CA ARG A 5 -47.82 20.14 -16.97
C ARG A 5 -48.56 19.08 -17.78
N ARG A 6 -47.89 17.98 -18.15
CA ARG A 6 -48.56 16.70 -18.47
C ARG A 6 -48.62 15.87 -17.19
N THR A 7 -49.83 15.58 -16.75
CA THR A 7 -50.12 14.58 -15.72
C THR A 7 -50.17 13.21 -16.38
N TYR A 8 -49.38 12.26 -15.89
CA TYR A 8 -49.57 10.84 -16.20
C TYR A 8 -50.33 10.21 -15.03
N GLU A 9 -51.58 9.81 -15.27
CA GLU A 9 -52.37 9.00 -14.35
C GLU A 9 -51.84 7.56 -14.37
N TYR A 10 -51.50 7.03 -13.19
CA TYR A 10 -51.09 5.65 -13.00
C TYR A 10 -52.30 4.84 -12.56
N SER A 11 -52.74 3.89 -13.37
CA SER A 11 -53.85 2.97 -13.07
C SER A 11 -53.31 1.74 -12.33
N PRO A 12 -53.72 1.47 -11.08
CA PRO A 12 -53.18 0.37 -10.30
C PRO A 12 -54.15 -0.81 -10.37
N ASP A 13 -54.06 -1.63 -11.40
CA ASP A 13 -54.61 -2.99 -11.37
C ASP A 13 -54.19 -3.75 -12.62
N GLN A 14 -53.30 -4.71 -12.43
CA GLN A 14 -53.17 -5.99 -13.15
C GLN A 14 -51.73 -6.49 -12.95
N PHE A 15 -51.52 -7.34 -11.94
CA PHE A 15 -50.70 -8.55 -11.99
C PHE A 15 -50.84 -9.28 -10.65
N HIS A 16 -52.01 -9.85 -10.41
CA HIS A 16 -52.18 -10.95 -9.46
C HIS A 16 -52.03 -12.27 -10.22
N THR A 17 -50.96 -13.01 -9.98
CA THR A 17 -51.01 -14.49 -10.02
C THR A 17 -49.88 -15.11 -9.19
N THR A 18 -50.31 -15.66 -8.06
CA THR A 18 -49.81 -16.88 -7.38
C THR A 18 -48.31 -17.01 -7.08
N CYS A 19 -48.00 -16.63 -5.84
CA CYS A 19 -46.90 -17.19 -5.05
C CYS A 19 -47.18 -18.68 -4.79
N LYS A 20 -46.23 -19.56 -5.16
CA LYS A 20 -46.12 -20.91 -4.59
C LYS A 20 -44.79 -20.98 -3.86
N ASP A 21 -44.87 -21.36 -2.60
CA ASP A 21 -43.73 -21.62 -1.73
C ASP A 21 -42.78 -22.64 -2.35
N THR A 22 -41.59 -22.18 -2.74
CA THR A 22 -40.43 -23.05 -2.96
C THR A 22 -39.34 -22.60 -2.01
N GLN A 23 -39.14 -23.38 -0.96
CA GLN A 23 -38.01 -23.26 -0.05
C GLN A 23 -36.72 -23.35 -0.88
N PHE A 24 -35.98 -22.24 -0.99
CA PHE A 24 -34.63 -22.25 -1.56
C PHE A 24 -33.67 -22.86 -0.53
N SER A 25 -33.46 -24.17 -0.62
CA SER A 25 -32.39 -24.87 0.09
C SER A 25 -31.03 -24.42 -0.46
N SER A 26 -30.22 -23.83 0.41
CA SER A 26 -28.83 -23.42 0.19
C SER A 26 -27.95 -24.58 -0.33
N PRO A 27 -27.28 -24.48 -1.48
CA PRO A 27 -26.41 -25.53 -2.01
C PRO A 27 -24.97 -25.41 -1.48
N TYR A 28 -24.79 -25.03 -0.22
CA TYR A 28 -23.49 -25.04 0.45
C TYR A 28 -23.31 -26.36 1.19
N ASN A 29 -22.78 -27.38 0.51
CA ASN A 29 -22.01 -28.43 1.17
C ASN A 29 -21.13 -29.16 0.14
N SER A 30 -19.85 -29.30 0.49
CA SER A 30 -18.75 -29.94 -0.25
C SER A 30 -18.08 -29.07 -1.34
N ILE A 31 -17.05 -28.34 -0.93
CA ILE A 31 -15.69 -28.35 -1.49
C ILE A 31 -14.85 -27.54 -0.49
N ALA A 32 -13.94 -28.21 0.24
CA ALA A 32 -12.98 -27.51 1.08
C ALA A 32 -11.85 -26.94 0.21
N PRO A 33 -11.50 -25.65 0.31
CA PRO A 33 -10.38 -25.11 -0.44
C PRO A 33 -9.04 -25.55 0.16
N PRO A 34 -7.99 -25.69 -0.67
CA PRO A 34 -6.66 -26.04 -0.20
C PRO A 34 -6.06 -24.93 0.68
N SER A 35 -5.36 -25.38 1.72
CA SER A 35 -4.78 -24.61 2.83
C SER A 35 -3.91 -23.43 2.39
N VAL A 36 -4.50 -22.22 2.39
CA VAL A 36 -3.79 -20.96 2.62
C VAL A 36 -3.96 -20.66 4.12
N ALA A 37 -2.87 -20.34 4.82
CA ALA A 37 -2.88 -20.02 6.25
C ALA A 37 -4.11 -19.13 6.58
N SER A 38 -5.01 -19.67 7.38
CA SER A 38 -6.40 -19.20 7.49
C SER A 38 -6.46 -17.81 8.12
N LEU A 39 -6.44 -16.76 7.30
CA LEU A 39 -6.93 -15.45 7.72
C LEU A 39 -8.41 -15.63 8.09
N LYS A 40 -8.70 -15.67 9.39
CA LYS A 40 -10.06 -15.57 9.92
C LYS A 40 -10.47 -14.10 9.83
N LEU A 41 -10.84 -13.63 8.64
CA LEU A 41 -11.42 -12.30 8.49
C LEU A 41 -12.81 -12.26 9.15
N PRO A 42 -13.25 -11.07 9.61
CA PRO A 42 -14.59 -10.91 10.18
C PRO A 42 -15.69 -11.25 9.18
N GLN A 43 -16.91 -11.44 9.67
CA GLN A 43 -18.06 -11.62 8.78
C GLN A 43 -18.31 -10.35 7.96
N LEU A 44 -18.75 -10.54 6.71
CA LEU A 44 -19.09 -9.46 5.80
C LEU A 44 -20.40 -8.77 6.25
N PRO A 45 -20.40 -7.46 6.57
CA PRO A 45 -21.60 -6.76 6.99
C PRO A 45 -22.61 -6.62 5.85
N PRO A 46 -23.91 -6.87 6.06
CA PRO A 46 -24.90 -6.75 5.01
C PRO A 46 -25.15 -5.30 4.60
N ILE A 47 -25.51 -5.08 3.33
CA ILE A 47 -26.04 -3.80 2.83
C ILE A 47 -27.56 -3.91 2.81
N ASN A 48 -28.23 -3.25 3.77
CA ASN A 48 -29.66 -3.45 4.01
C ASN A 48 -30.58 -2.74 2.99
N GLU A 49 -30.06 -1.71 2.30
CA GLU A 49 -30.85 -0.95 1.32
C GLU A 49 -30.64 -1.49 -0.11
N PRO A 50 -31.68 -2.02 -0.78
CA PRO A 50 -31.53 -2.67 -2.09
C PRO A 50 -31.01 -1.76 -3.21
N SER A 51 -31.33 -0.46 -3.17
CA SER A 51 -30.82 0.57 -4.07
C SER A 51 -29.31 0.73 -3.95
N VAL A 52 -28.80 0.86 -2.72
CA VAL A 52 -27.37 0.98 -2.42
C VAL A 52 -26.65 -0.32 -2.76
N HIS A 53 -27.23 -1.47 -2.41
CA HIS A 53 -26.67 -2.78 -2.77
C HIS A 53 -26.48 -2.89 -4.29
N ARG A 54 -27.50 -2.57 -5.10
CA ARG A 54 -27.36 -2.57 -6.56
C ARG A 54 -26.29 -1.61 -7.05
N LEU A 55 -26.22 -0.40 -6.48
CA LEU A 55 -25.26 0.61 -6.87
C LEU A 55 -23.81 0.17 -6.60
N VAL A 56 -23.53 -0.43 -5.44
CA VAL A 56 -22.20 -0.95 -5.08
C VAL A 56 -21.67 -1.93 -6.14
N PHE A 57 -22.54 -2.85 -6.58
CA PHE A 57 -22.18 -3.90 -7.54
C PHE A 57 -22.38 -3.50 -9.00
N THR A 58 -22.63 -2.21 -9.26
CA THR A 58 -22.61 -1.67 -10.62
C THR A 58 -21.16 -1.38 -11.03
N LYS A 59 -20.78 -1.82 -12.23
CA LYS A 59 -19.40 -1.66 -12.73
C LYS A 59 -18.99 -0.19 -12.93
N PRO A 60 -17.70 0.14 -12.80
CA PRO A 60 -17.15 1.44 -13.25
C PRO A 60 -17.32 1.61 -14.76
N LYS A 61 -17.62 2.83 -15.23
CA LYS A 61 -17.75 3.13 -16.67
C LYS A 61 -16.48 2.86 -17.46
N ASP A 62 -15.30 3.00 -16.84
CA ASP A 62 -13.99 2.86 -17.49
C ASP A 62 -13.43 1.42 -17.47
N SER A 63 -14.24 0.42 -17.12
CA SER A 63 -13.79 -0.99 -16.96
C SER A 63 -13.60 -1.76 -18.28
N GLY A 64 -13.81 -1.14 -19.45
CA GLY A 64 -13.69 -1.80 -20.76
C GLY A 64 -14.77 -2.86 -21.06
N LEU A 65 -15.71 -3.10 -20.14
CA LEU A 65 -16.83 -4.03 -20.29
C LEU A 65 -18.05 -3.36 -20.96
N PRO A 66 -18.88 -4.08 -21.75
CA PRO A 66 -20.02 -3.49 -22.47
C PRO A 66 -21.04 -2.82 -21.53
N ASN A 67 -21.49 -1.61 -21.86
CA ASN A 67 -22.44 -0.84 -21.05
C ASN A 67 -23.88 -1.32 -21.26
N ILE A 68 -24.48 -1.90 -20.22
CA ILE A 68 -25.91 -2.22 -20.20
C ILE A 68 -26.62 -1.18 -19.32
N GLY A 69 -27.05 -0.08 -19.93
CA GLY A 69 -28.22 0.70 -19.51
C GLY A 69 -28.19 1.55 -18.23
N SER A 70 -27.16 1.50 -17.37
CA SER A 70 -27.09 2.37 -16.19
C SER A 70 -26.29 3.64 -16.45
N ALA A 71 -26.91 4.82 -16.25
CA ALA A 71 -26.22 6.11 -16.28
C ALA A 71 -25.29 6.33 -15.06
N VAL A 72 -25.40 5.49 -14.03
CA VAL A 72 -24.72 5.62 -12.74
C VAL A 72 -23.79 4.42 -12.52
N ASP A 73 -22.55 4.67 -12.11
CA ASP A 73 -21.58 3.65 -11.70
C ASP A 73 -21.27 3.74 -10.20
N ASN A 74 -20.50 2.79 -9.68
CA ASN A 74 -20.11 2.79 -8.28
C ASN A 74 -18.95 3.76 -7.95
N ALA A 75 -18.52 4.61 -8.89
CA ALA A 75 -17.33 5.44 -8.74
C ALA A 75 -17.46 6.43 -7.57
N THR A 76 -18.63 7.06 -7.39
CA THR A 76 -18.88 7.98 -6.26
C THR A 76 -18.85 7.25 -4.93
N LEU A 77 -19.41 6.03 -4.86
CA LEU A 77 -19.32 5.19 -3.64
C LEU A 77 -17.88 4.76 -3.37
N SER A 78 -17.11 4.41 -4.41
CA SER A 78 -15.71 4.05 -4.25
C SER A 78 -14.86 5.23 -3.77
N TRP A 79 -15.13 6.44 -4.25
CA TRP A 79 -14.44 7.64 -3.76
C TRP A 79 -14.75 7.88 -2.28
N LEU A 80 -16.03 7.86 -1.90
CA LEU A 80 -16.44 7.99 -0.50
C LEU A 80 -15.86 6.87 0.39
N GLY A 81 -15.81 5.65 -0.14
CA GLY A 81 -15.24 4.49 0.52
C GLY A 81 -13.73 4.60 0.74
N ASP A 82 -13.01 5.29 -0.16
CA ASP A 82 -11.59 5.57 0.01
C ASP A 82 -11.34 6.47 1.22
N ASP A 83 -12.14 7.52 1.38
CA ASP A 83 -12.05 8.43 2.54
C ASP A 83 -12.36 7.68 3.85
N TYR A 84 -13.43 6.87 3.88
CA TYR A 84 -13.75 6.05 5.05
C TYR A 84 -12.63 5.05 5.38
N LEU A 85 -12.09 4.35 4.38
CA LEU A 85 -11.04 3.36 4.57
C LEU A 85 -9.77 4.00 5.13
N ASN A 86 -9.35 5.13 4.57
CA ASN A 86 -8.20 5.88 5.06
C ASN A 86 -8.39 6.39 6.48
N MET A 87 -9.57 6.93 6.79
CA MET A 87 -9.89 7.43 8.13
C MET A 87 -9.88 6.30 9.17
N ILE A 88 -10.61 5.21 8.93
CA ILE A 88 -10.72 4.08 9.87
C ILE A 88 -9.36 3.47 10.14
N VAL A 89 -8.55 3.21 9.10
CA VAL A 89 -7.24 2.58 9.29
C VAL A 89 -6.26 3.53 9.96
N ALA A 90 -6.32 4.84 9.67
CA ALA A 90 -5.48 5.82 10.37
C ALA A 90 -5.81 5.89 11.87
N ASP A 91 -7.09 5.93 12.21
CA ASP A 91 -7.58 5.94 13.59
C ASP A 91 -7.17 4.66 14.34
N TYR A 92 -7.40 3.49 13.72
CA TYR A 92 -7.02 2.21 14.32
C TYR A 92 -5.50 2.05 14.51
N ILE A 93 -4.68 2.55 13.58
CA ILE A 93 -3.22 2.58 13.71
C ILE A 93 -2.79 3.53 14.85
N TYR A 94 -3.41 4.70 14.94
CA TYR A 94 -3.09 5.70 15.96
C TYR A 94 -3.30 5.14 17.37
N ASP A 95 -4.46 4.51 17.60
CA ASP A 95 -4.79 3.90 18.88
C ASP A 95 -3.86 2.74 19.28
N LYS A 96 -3.28 2.04 18.28
CA LYS A 96 -2.35 0.93 18.53
C LYS A 96 -0.91 1.38 18.79
N PHE A 97 -0.49 2.52 18.26
CA PHE A 97 0.92 2.93 18.25
C PHE A 97 1.14 4.34 18.81
N GLU A 98 0.69 4.60 20.04
CA GLU A 98 0.73 5.91 20.71
C GLU A 98 2.14 6.57 20.74
N LYS A 99 3.22 5.77 20.73
CA LYS A 99 4.61 6.24 20.86
C LYS A 99 5.40 6.28 19.55
N LYS A 100 4.81 5.94 18.40
CA LYS A 100 5.52 5.94 17.11
C LYS A 100 5.48 7.31 16.45
N ASN A 101 6.49 7.60 15.63
CA ASN A 101 6.53 8.86 14.91
C ASN A 101 5.54 8.85 13.73
N THR A 102 5.07 10.03 13.34
CA THR A 102 4.06 10.20 12.28
C THR A 102 4.45 9.57 10.94
N ALA A 103 5.73 9.59 10.57
CA ALA A 103 6.18 9.05 9.29
C ALA A 103 6.00 7.53 9.24
N ASP A 104 6.34 6.83 10.33
CA ASP A 104 6.16 5.38 10.44
C ASP A 104 4.68 4.99 10.38
N LEU A 105 3.81 5.76 11.04
CA LEU A 105 2.35 5.53 11.00
C LEU A 105 1.79 5.70 9.57
N ILE A 106 2.24 6.72 8.84
CA ILE A 106 1.85 6.95 7.44
C ILE A 106 2.36 5.80 6.53
N THR A 107 3.60 5.35 6.74
CA THR A 107 4.17 4.23 5.99
C THR A 107 3.41 2.95 6.26
N LEU A 108 3.11 2.63 7.52
CA LEU A 108 2.32 1.46 7.90
C LEU A 108 0.93 1.50 7.25
N ARG A 109 0.24 2.65 7.31
CA ARG A 109 -1.06 2.81 6.66
C ARG A 109 -0.97 2.55 5.15
N THR A 110 0.05 3.08 4.48
CA THR A 110 0.27 2.88 3.04
C THR A 110 0.49 1.41 2.70
N ILE A 111 1.24 0.68 3.53
CA ILE A 111 1.49 -0.76 3.37
C ILE A 111 0.19 -1.56 3.54
N ILE A 112 -0.59 -1.26 4.60
CA ILE A 112 -1.85 -1.96 4.87
C ILE A 112 -2.86 -1.71 3.75
N LEU A 113 -2.99 -0.46 3.31
CA LEU A 113 -3.94 -0.04 2.26
C LEU A 113 -3.39 -0.20 0.84
N SER A 114 -2.39 -1.06 0.63
CA SER A 114 -1.89 -1.35 -0.71
C SER A 114 -3.00 -1.97 -1.58
N ASN A 115 -2.95 -1.74 -2.89
CA ASN A 115 -3.93 -2.30 -3.81
C ASN A 115 -3.95 -3.83 -3.75
N GLU A 116 -2.78 -4.45 -3.55
CA GLU A 116 -2.65 -5.91 -3.43
C GLU A 116 -3.43 -6.45 -2.22
N ASN A 117 -3.37 -5.77 -1.08
CA ASN A 117 -4.14 -6.16 0.10
C ASN A 117 -5.64 -5.98 -0.11
N ILE A 118 -6.04 -4.86 -0.70
CA ILE A 118 -7.46 -4.58 -0.98
C ILE A 118 -8.03 -5.62 -1.98
N VAL A 119 -7.26 -6.01 -3.00
CA VAL A 119 -7.63 -7.09 -3.93
C VAL A 119 -7.83 -8.39 -3.17
N LYS A 120 -6.88 -8.79 -2.31
CA LYS A 120 -7.00 -10.01 -1.50
C LYS A 120 -8.24 -10.01 -0.60
N TRP A 121 -8.57 -8.88 0.03
CA TRP A 121 -9.79 -8.78 0.84
C TRP A 121 -11.04 -8.90 0.00
N CYS A 122 -11.07 -8.24 -1.16
CA CYS A 122 -12.18 -8.31 -2.10
C CYS A 122 -12.41 -9.74 -2.63
N GLU A 123 -11.33 -10.45 -2.96
CA GLU A 123 -11.35 -11.86 -3.38
C GLU A 123 -11.81 -12.79 -2.26
N TYR A 124 -11.32 -12.58 -1.03
CA TYR A 124 -11.70 -13.38 0.14
C TYR A 124 -13.21 -13.36 0.38
N TYR A 125 -13.83 -12.18 0.27
CA TYR A 125 -15.28 -12.04 0.43
C TYR A 125 -16.08 -12.39 -0.82
N HIS A 126 -15.39 -12.82 -1.89
CA HIS A 126 -16.01 -13.17 -3.16
C HIS A 126 -16.89 -12.05 -3.75
N LEU A 127 -16.61 -10.78 -3.43
CA LEU A 127 -17.44 -9.64 -3.83
C LEU A 127 -17.73 -9.54 -5.34
N PRO A 128 -16.77 -9.86 -6.25
CA PRO A 128 -17.05 -9.80 -7.68
C PRO A 128 -18.21 -10.69 -8.16
N HIS A 129 -18.53 -11.78 -7.43
CA HIS A 129 -19.62 -12.69 -7.80
C HIS A 129 -21.00 -12.02 -7.77
N PHE A 130 -21.14 -10.91 -7.04
CA PHE A 130 -22.40 -10.16 -6.95
C PHE A 130 -22.57 -9.10 -8.04
N MET A 131 -21.57 -8.91 -8.93
CA MET A 131 -21.65 -7.95 -10.02
C MET A 131 -22.59 -8.43 -11.12
N GLN A 132 -23.72 -7.73 -11.29
CA GLN A 132 -24.84 -8.15 -12.16
C GLN A 132 -24.52 -8.15 -13.67
N SER A 133 -23.46 -7.44 -14.09
CA SER A 133 -23.14 -7.19 -15.50
C SER A 133 -21.96 -8.02 -16.03
N ILE A 134 -21.39 -8.91 -15.21
CA ILE A 134 -20.21 -9.70 -15.60
C ILE A 134 -20.67 -11.15 -15.82
N SER A 135 -20.46 -11.67 -17.03
CA SER A 135 -20.74 -13.10 -17.26
C SER A 135 -19.78 -13.95 -16.43
N GLN A 136 -20.18 -15.15 -16.00
CA GLN A 136 -19.27 -16.08 -15.28
C GLN A 136 -17.98 -16.37 -16.09
N VAL A 137 -18.08 -16.31 -17.42
CA VAL A 137 -16.93 -16.43 -18.34
C VAL A 137 -15.98 -15.23 -18.26
N GLN A 138 -16.50 -14.02 -18.01
CA GLN A 138 -15.71 -12.80 -17.77
C GLN A 138 -15.19 -12.72 -16.34
N LEU A 139 -15.88 -13.27 -15.34
CA LEU A 139 -15.30 -13.46 -14.00
C LEU A 139 -14.03 -14.33 -14.07
N ASN A 140 -14.08 -15.38 -14.90
CA ASN A 140 -12.93 -16.25 -15.21
C ASN A 140 -11.86 -15.58 -16.10
N ARG A 141 -12.15 -14.42 -16.71
CA ARG A 141 -11.17 -13.61 -17.46
C ARG A 141 -10.91 -12.31 -16.71
N PHE A 142 -9.89 -12.34 -15.85
CA PHE A 142 -9.17 -11.19 -15.28
C PHE A 142 -9.99 -9.89 -15.22
N ILE A 143 -10.89 -9.78 -14.22
CA ILE A 143 -11.26 -8.45 -13.72
C ILE A 143 -9.96 -7.76 -13.31
N ASP A 144 -9.73 -6.53 -13.76
CA ASP A 144 -8.50 -5.82 -13.45
C ASP A 144 -8.42 -5.47 -11.94
N GLN A 145 -7.20 -5.40 -11.40
CA GLN A 145 -7.00 -5.08 -9.97
C GLN A 145 -7.72 -3.77 -9.58
N LYS A 146 -7.77 -2.80 -10.50
CA LYS A 146 -8.46 -1.53 -10.28
C LYS A 146 -9.95 -1.72 -9.98
N THR A 147 -10.64 -2.64 -10.66
CA THR A 147 -12.06 -2.92 -10.39
C THR A 147 -12.25 -3.59 -9.03
N TYR A 148 -11.39 -4.51 -8.62
CA TYR A 148 -11.43 -5.10 -7.26
C TYR A 148 -11.28 -4.04 -6.18
N VAL A 149 -10.31 -3.13 -6.35
CA VAL A 149 -10.07 -2.04 -5.41
C VAL A 149 -11.27 -1.10 -5.34
N HIS A 150 -11.85 -0.71 -6.48
CA HIS A 150 -13.05 0.13 -6.50
C HIS A 150 -14.23 -0.57 -5.83
N LEU A 151 -14.43 -1.86 -6.11
CA LEU A 151 -15.54 -2.63 -5.58
C LEU A 151 -15.48 -2.73 -4.05
N PHE A 152 -14.31 -3.03 -3.49
CA PHE A 152 -14.14 -3.10 -2.04
C PHE A 152 -14.44 -1.76 -1.36
N LYS A 153 -13.91 -0.67 -1.90
CA LYS A 153 -14.16 0.69 -1.38
C LYS A 153 -15.64 1.06 -1.49
N ALA A 154 -16.28 0.81 -2.64
CA ALA A 154 -17.70 1.05 -2.82
C ALA A 154 -18.55 0.23 -1.84
N TYR A 155 -18.16 -1.01 -1.58
CA TYR A 155 -18.83 -1.87 -0.61
C TYR A 155 -18.77 -1.29 0.80
N LEU A 156 -17.59 -0.84 1.26
CA LEU A 156 -17.44 -0.17 2.56
C LEU A 156 -18.36 1.06 2.67
N ALA A 157 -18.41 1.91 1.65
CA ALA A 157 -19.33 3.03 1.63
C ALA A 157 -20.79 2.56 1.72
N GLY A 158 -21.16 1.51 0.97
CA GLY A 158 -22.50 0.93 1.04
C GLY A 158 -22.87 0.41 2.42
N VAL A 159 -21.95 -0.27 3.11
CA VAL A 159 -22.13 -0.73 4.49
C VAL A 159 -22.40 0.45 5.42
N ILE A 160 -21.57 1.50 5.38
CA ILE A 160 -21.71 2.66 6.26
C ILE A 160 -22.99 3.45 5.96
N LYS A 161 -23.38 3.57 4.68
CA LYS A 161 -24.56 4.32 4.27
C LYS A 161 -25.88 3.63 4.64
N THR A 162 -25.88 2.31 4.74
CA THR A 162 -27.08 1.52 5.06
C THR A 162 -27.14 1.04 6.51
N ASN A 163 -26.01 1.06 7.21
CA ASN A 163 -25.89 0.79 8.63
C ASN A 163 -25.40 2.07 9.33
N ASP A 164 -24.22 2.02 9.97
CA ASP A 164 -23.58 3.15 10.63
C ASP A 164 -22.05 3.10 10.47
N LEU A 165 -21.38 4.18 10.89
CA LEU A 165 -19.92 4.27 10.85
C LEU A 165 -19.25 3.20 11.73
N LYS A 166 -19.88 2.84 12.86
CA LYS A 166 -19.34 1.85 13.81
C LYS A 166 -19.24 0.47 13.18
N THR A 167 -20.25 0.05 12.42
CA THR A 167 -20.28 -1.23 11.70
C THR A 167 -19.17 -1.29 10.66
N GLY A 168 -18.98 -0.21 9.89
CA GLY A 168 -17.86 -0.10 8.96
C GLY A 168 -16.50 -0.12 9.65
N TYR A 169 -16.38 0.58 10.79
CA TYR A 169 -15.17 0.62 11.60
C TYR A 169 -14.79 -0.78 12.12
N ASP A 170 -15.71 -1.45 12.81
CA ASP A 170 -15.48 -2.77 13.41
C ASP A 170 -15.08 -3.80 12.35
N TRP A 171 -15.70 -3.74 11.17
CA TRP A 171 -15.37 -4.61 10.04
C TRP A 171 -13.96 -4.38 9.51
N ILE A 172 -13.60 -3.13 9.19
CA ILE A 172 -12.26 -2.81 8.66
C ILE A 172 -11.19 -3.04 9.72
N ALA A 173 -11.43 -2.67 10.98
CA ALA A 173 -10.52 -2.93 12.10
C ALA A 173 -10.24 -4.43 12.23
N GLY A 174 -11.28 -5.28 12.13
CA GLY A 174 -11.12 -6.72 12.14
C GLY A 174 -10.30 -7.27 10.96
N ILE A 175 -10.41 -6.66 9.78
CA ILE A 175 -9.61 -7.03 8.60
C ILE A 175 -8.13 -6.69 8.79
N VAL A 176 -7.82 -5.49 9.30
CA VAL A 176 -6.42 -5.00 9.38
C VAL A 176 -5.70 -5.41 10.67
N ALA A 177 -6.43 -5.82 11.71
CA ALA A 177 -5.87 -6.22 12.99
C ALA A 177 -4.77 -7.30 12.91
N PRO A 178 -4.89 -8.37 12.09
CA PRO A 178 -3.83 -9.35 11.93
C PRO A 178 -2.54 -8.74 11.38
N SER A 179 -2.61 -7.97 10.29
CA SER A 179 -1.44 -7.33 9.67
C SER A 179 -0.74 -6.35 10.60
N ILE A 180 -1.49 -5.65 11.46
CA ILE A 180 -0.92 -4.75 12.47
C ILE A 180 -0.22 -5.53 13.60
N LYS A 181 -0.79 -6.65 14.04
CA LYS A 181 -0.15 -7.51 15.04
C LYS A 181 1.14 -8.14 14.53
N ASP A 182 1.15 -8.59 13.28
CA ASP A 182 2.35 -9.14 12.66
C ASP A 182 3.45 -8.08 12.57
N TYR A 183 3.10 -6.85 12.16
CA TYR A 183 4.02 -5.72 12.16
C TYR A 183 4.55 -5.37 13.56
N GLU A 184 3.70 -5.38 14.58
CA GLU A 184 4.10 -5.16 15.97
C GLU A 184 5.07 -6.25 16.47
N ALA A 185 4.81 -7.51 16.14
CA ALA A 185 5.67 -8.63 16.49
C ALA A 185 7.04 -8.54 15.78
N GLU A 186 7.06 -8.16 14.50
CA GLU A 186 8.31 -7.90 13.77
C GLU A 186 9.12 -6.76 14.40
N LEU A 187 8.45 -5.70 14.87
CA LEU A 187 9.10 -4.60 15.59
C LEU A 187 9.71 -5.06 16.91
N GLN A 188 8.99 -5.86 17.70
CA GLN A 188 9.49 -6.36 19.00
C GLN A 188 10.64 -7.35 18.82
N ASN A 189 10.56 -8.23 17.81
CA ASN A 189 11.66 -9.15 17.47
C ASN A 189 12.88 -8.43 16.88
N SER A 190 12.68 -7.20 16.40
CA SER A 190 13.74 -6.31 15.94
C SER A 190 14.16 -5.27 16.99
N ASP A 191 13.88 -5.44 18.29
CA ASP A 191 14.31 -4.49 19.33
C ASP A 191 15.84 -4.43 19.58
N GLY A 192 16.64 -5.19 18.82
CA GLY A 192 18.06 -4.86 18.57
C GLY A 192 18.28 -3.72 17.56
N ALA A 193 17.22 -3.22 16.90
CA ALA A 193 17.19 -2.25 15.81
C ALA A 193 16.41 -0.97 16.15
N SER A 194 15.71 -0.90 17.28
CA SER A 194 15.13 0.35 17.79
C SER A 194 16.22 1.39 18.11
N SER A 195 17.41 0.98 18.58
CA SER A 195 18.58 1.86 18.66
C SER A 195 19.13 2.21 17.27
N ALA A 196 19.20 1.25 16.37
CA ALA A 196 19.74 1.45 15.01
C ALA A 196 18.90 2.45 14.19
N ASN A 197 17.57 2.47 14.37
CA ASN A 197 16.69 3.42 13.69
C ASN A 197 16.86 4.85 14.22
N GLU A 198 17.06 5.02 15.53
CA GLU A 198 17.42 6.32 16.11
C GLU A 198 18.83 6.76 15.68
N GLU A 199 19.81 5.86 15.73
CA GLU A 199 21.19 6.13 15.25
C GLU A 199 21.19 6.56 13.77
N VAL A 200 20.40 5.89 12.92
CA VAL A 200 20.24 6.29 11.51
C VAL A 200 19.57 7.66 11.37
N ARG A 201 18.62 8.00 12.25
CA ARG A 201 17.88 9.26 12.23
C ARG A 201 18.77 10.44 12.65
N THR A 202 19.62 10.26 13.66
CA THR A 202 20.53 11.30 14.19
C THR A 202 21.87 11.37 13.46
N ALA A 203 22.21 10.36 12.64
CA ALA A 203 23.52 10.23 12.00
C ALA A 203 24.04 11.48 11.25
N LYS A 204 23.18 12.25 10.59
CA LYS A 204 23.62 13.48 9.90
C LYS A 204 24.15 14.52 10.87
N GLU A 205 23.44 14.70 11.99
CA GLU A 205 23.79 15.68 13.01
C GLU A 205 25.03 15.23 13.79
N GLU A 206 25.13 13.94 14.09
CA GLU A 206 26.30 13.36 14.75
C GLU A 206 27.54 13.48 13.87
N LEU A 207 27.46 13.06 12.60
CA LEU A 207 28.56 13.20 11.66
C LEU A 207 28.99 14.67 11.53
N TYR A 208 28.05 15.60 11.42
CA TYR A 208 28.34 17.04 11.36
C TYR A 208 29.06 17.54 12.62
N LYS A 209 28.60 17.16 13.82
CA LYS A 209 29.22 17.54 15.10
C LYS A 209 30.66 17.03 15.22
N ILE A 210 30.94 15.85 14.67
CA ILE A 210 32.27 15.22 14.72
C ILE A 210 33.27 15.97 13.82
N ILE A 211 32.85 16.36 12.61
CA ILE A 211 33.77 16.86 11.58
C ILE A 211 33.83 18.37 11.43
N ASN A 212 32.84 19.08 11.96
CA ASN A 212 32.83 20.55 11.95
C ASN A 212 33.86 21.08 12.98
N PRO A 213 34.66 22.11 12.67
CA PRO A 213 34.62 22.97 11.48
C PRO A 213 35.48 22.53 10.30
N THR A 214 36.29 21.48 10.45
CA THR A 214 37.30 21.09 9.45
C THR A 214 36.68 20.66 8.12
N PHE A 215 35.62 19.85 8.17
CA PHE A 215 34.94 19.35 6.98
C PHE A 215 33.44 19.67 7.00
N LYS A 216 32.85 19.78 5.81
CA LYS A 216 31.40 19.94 5.62
C LYS A 216 30.89 18.84 4.68
N PRO A 217 29.99 17.95 5.14
CA PRO A 217 29.44 16.90 4.31
C PRO A 217 28.39 17.45 3.36
N ILE A 218 28.44 17.01 2.10
CA ILE A 218 27.45 17.32 1.07
C ILE A 218 26.71 16.03 0.73
N TYR A 219 25.39 16.11 0.58
CA TYR A 219 24.55 14.95 0.24
C TYR A 219 24.05 15.08 -1.20
N GLU A 220 24.57 14.24 -2.09
CA GLU A 220 24.30 14.29 -3.53
C GLU A 220 23.47 13.08 -3.96
N VAL A 221 22.46 13.30 -4.82
CA VAL A 221 21.63 12.22 -5.35
C VAL A 221 22.38 11.52 -6.48
N LEU A 222 22.67 10.23 -6.29
CA LEU A 222 23.30 9.39 -7.32
C LEU A 222 22.25 8.84 -8.29
N GLU A 223 21.17 8.30 -7.74
CA GLU A 223 20.13 7.61 -8.50
C GLU A 223 18.74 7.90 -7.89
N MET A 224 17.72 7.90 -8.75
CA MET A 224 16.33 7.92 -8.32
C MET A 224 15.47 7.03 -9.21
N THR A 225 14.50 6.35 -8.62
CA THR A 225 13.42 5.68 -9.34
C THR A 225 12.25 6.64 -9.56
N THR A 226 11.57 6.49 -10.69
CA THR A 226 10.34 7.21 -11.03
C THR A 226 9.15 6.25 -11.05
N PRO A 227 7.90 6.73 -10.91
CA PRO A 227 6.69 5.89 -10.88
C PRO A 227 6.63 4.88 -12.05
N PRO A 228 6.00 3.69 -11.87
CA PRO A 228 4.94 3.39 -10.91
C PRO A 228 5.38 2.93 -9.50
N ASP A 229 6.67 2.76 -9.24
CA ASP A 229 7.16 2.34 -7.92
C ASP A 229 7.19 3.51 -6.91
N VAL A 230 7.10 3.18 -5.61
CA VAL A 230 7.33 4.10 -4.51
C VAL A 230 8.68 4.78 -4.73
N PRO A 231 8.78 6.13 -4.72
CA PRO A 231 10.00 6.83 -5.07
C PRO A 231 11.14 6.38 -4.16
N TYR A 232 12.28 6.03 -4.75
CA TYR A 232 13.45 5.56 -4.03
C TYR A 232 14.68 6.36 -4.45
N PHE A 233 15.50 6.75 -3.49
CA PHE A 233 16.65 7.62 -3.66
C PHE A 233 17.91 6.91 -3.20
N ASN A 234 18.95 6.98 -4.02
CA ASN A 234 20.32 6.64 -3.65
C ASN A 234 21.10 7.95 -3.47
N ILE A 235 21.61 8.21 -2.27
CA ILE A 235 22.33 9.44 -1.92
C ILE A 235 23.74 9.11 -1.45
N ALA A 236 24.73 9.85 -1.94
CA ALA A 236 26.10 9.83 -1.44
C ALA A 236 26.33 10.92 -0.38
N CYS A 237 27.06 10.58 0.67
CA CYS A 237 27.72 11.52 1.58
C CYS A 237 29.12 11.82 1.04
N VAL A 238 29.35 13.07 0.62
CA VAL A 238 30.57 13.52 -0.04
C VAL A 238 31.30 14.52 0.85
N ILE A 239 32.60 14.28 1.09
CA ILE A 239 33.50 15.20 1.79
C ILE A 239 34.73 15.38 0.90
N GLN A 240 35.16 16.63 0.67
CA GLN A 240 36.33 16.95 -0.17
C GLN A 240 36.36 16.16 -1.50
N ASN A 241 35.20 16.08 -2.16
CA ASN A 241 35.03 15.38 -3.43
C ASN A 241 35.30 13.86 -3.37
N LYS A 242 35.24 13.24 -2.20
CA LYS A 242 35.31 11.79 -1.96
C LYS A 242 33.96 11.27 -1.49
N ILE A 243 33.54 10.10 -1.96
CA ILE A 243 32.33 9.42 -1.48
C ILE A 243 32.70 8.58 -0.26
N LEU A 244 32.24 9.00 0.93
CA LEU A 244 32.53 8.27 2.17
C LEU A 244 31.46 7.24 2.51
N GLY A 245 30.24 7.42 1.99
CA GLY A 245 29.14 6.50 2.23
C GLY A 245 27.97 6.77 1.30
N THR A 246 27.18 5.75 1.04
CA THR A 246 25.93 5.85 0.28
C THR A 246 24.76 5.34 1.10
N GLY A 247 23.56 5.82 0.81
CA GLY A 247 22.36 5.46 1.54
C GLY A 247 21.12 5.47 0.66
N TYR A 248 20.25 4.50 0.92
CA TYR A 248 19.06 4.22 0.13
C TYR A 248 17.78 4.46 0.95
N GLY A 249 16.78 5.13 0.37
CA GLY A 249 15.52 5.34 1.08
C GLY A 249 14.41 5.95 0.24
N GLN A 250 13.18 5.88 0.76
CA GLN A 250 11.97 6.34 0.08
C GLN A 250 11.89 7.85 -0.13
N ASN A 251 12.73 8.61 0.57
CA ASN A 251 12.89 10.04 0.34
C ASN A 251 14.35 10.46 0.56
N LYS A 252 14.70 11.65 0.06
CA LYS A 252 16.06 12.19 0.18
C LYS A 252 16.53 12.33 1.63
N LYS A 253 15.61 12.58 2.57
CA LYS A 253 15.95 12.73 3.99
C LYS A 253 16.43 11.40 4.59
N ILE A 254 15.68 10.32 4.40
CA ILE A 254 16.02 8.97 4.90
C ILE A 254 17.28 8.45 4.21
N ALA A 255 17.33 8.54 2.87
CA ALA A 255 18.48 8.09 2.09
C ALA A 255 19.77 8.78 2.52
N GLY A 256 19.75 10.12 2.71
CA GLY A 256 20.91 10.85 3.17
C GLY A 256 21.30 10.53 4.62
N SER A 257 20.34 10.21 5.50
CA SER A 257 20.66 9.90 6.91
C SER A 257 21.29 8.51 7.03
N LYS A 258 20.82 7.55 6.22
CA LYS A 258 21.51 6.25 6.03
C LYS A 258 22.90 6.40 5.43
N ALA A 259 23.11 7.34 4.50
CA ALA A 259 24.43 7.61 3.93
C ALA A 259 25.41 8.07 5.02
N ALA A 260 24.98 9.00 5.90
CA ALA A 260 25.76 9.45 7.05
C ALA A 260 26.03 8.33 8.06
N TYR A 261 25.01 7.53 8.37
CA TYR A 261 25.12 6.39 9.29
C TYR A 261 26.17 5.37 8.80
N ASN A 262 26.19 5.08 7.50
CA ASN A 262 27.17 4.18 6.90
C ASN A 262 28.60 4.73 7.02
N VAL A 263 28.81 6.05 6.99
CA VAL A 263 30.12 6.67 7.28
C VAL A 263 30.51 6.43 8.72
N LEU A 264 29.62 6.73 9.68
CA LEU A 264 29.89 6.54 11.11
C LEU A 264 30.20 5.08 11.44
N LYS A 265 29.46 4.15 10.83
CA LYS A 265 29.67 2.70 10.99
C LYS A 265 30.99 2.22 10.38
N ALA A 266 31.33 2.69 9.17
CA ALA A 266 32.55 2.29 8.47
C ALA A 266 33.81 2.81 9.19
N THR A 267 33.77 4.05 9.67
CA THR A 267 34.88 4.69 10.40
C THR A 267 34.95 4.25 11.86
N ARG A 268 33.87 3.67 12.41
CA ARG A 268 33.71 3.29 13.82
C ARG A 268 33.91 4.45 14.80
N ILE A 269 33.72 5.68 14.34
CA ILE A 269 33.91 6.88 15.14
C ILE A 269 32.73 7.05 16.07
N LYS A 270 32.99 7.17 17.37
CA LYS A 270 32.01 7.59 18.36
C LYS A 270 32.32 9.04 18.77
N PHE A 271 31.28 9.84 18.95
CA PHE A 271 31.44 11.20 19.47
C PHE A 271 31.93 11.13 20.92
N ASP A 272 33.16 11.57 21.17
CA ASP A 272 33.68 11.89 22.50
C ASP A 272 34.05 13.38 22.51
N LYS A 273 33.57 14.10 23.54
CA LYS A 273 33.78 15.55 23.70
C LYS A 273 35.27 15.94 23.76
N ASN A 274 36.16 14.98 24.03
CA ASN A 274 37.61 15.17 24.10
C ASN A 274 38.37 14.67 22.85
N SER A 275 37.70 14.20 21.79
CA SER A 275 38.34 13.42 20.71
C SER A 275 38.06 13.91 19.27
N SER A 276 37.55 15.13 19.11
CA SER A 276 37.18 15.68 17.80
C SER A 276 38.34 15.67 16.78
N GLN A 277 39.57 15.91 17.24
CA GLN A 277 40.75 15.94 16.37
C GLN A 277 41.14 14.54 15.85
N LEU A 278 41.10 13.51 16.71
CA LEU A 278 41.35 12.13 16.32
C LEU A 278 40.31 11.62 15.32
N ALA A 279 39.05 11.99 15.52
CA ALA A 279 37.97 11.64 14.60
C ALA A 279 38.13 12.29 13.22
N VAL A 280 38.61 13.54 13.17
CA VAL A 280 38.93 14.24 11.91
C VAL A 280 40.09 13.56 11.19
N GLU A 281 41.14 13.13 11.91
CA GLU A 281 42.27 12.38 11.34
C GLU A 281 41.82 11.03 10.78
N GLN A 282 40.97 10.29 11.50
CA GLN A 282 40.42 9.03 11.02
C GLN A 282 39.57 9.19 9.76
N ILE A 283 38.81 10.28 9.64
CA ILE A 283 38.07 10.59 8.43
C ILE A 283 39.00 10.98 7.29
N ALA A 284 40.05 11.75 7.56
CA ALA A 284 41.06 12.10 6.57
C ALA A 284 41.76 10.85 6.01
N ASP A 285 42.13 9.90 6.87
CA ASP A 285 42.72 8.62 6.46
C ASP A 285 41.71 7.78 5.66
N PHE A 286 40.47 7.67 6.13
CA PHE A 286 39.42 6.94 5.42
C PHE A 286 39.16 7.50 4.00
N MET A 287 39.23 8.82 3.84
CA MET A 287 39.08 9.48 2.53
C MET A 287 40.14 9.06 1.50
N THR A 288 41.36 8.69 1.92
CA THR A 288 42.42 8.25 1.00
C THR A 288 42.06 6.96 0.26
N HIS A 289 41.20 6.13 0.88
CA HIS A 289 40.72 4.86 0.33
C HIS A 289 39.35 4.98 -0.36
N CYS A 290 38.76 6.18 -0.38
CA CYS A 290 37.45 6.42 -0.96
C CYS A 290 37.52 6.80 -2.45
N ALA A 291 36.46 6.43 -3.18
CA ALA A 291 36.30 6.78 -4.58
C ALA A 291 36.08 8.30 -4.76
N ASP A 292 36.61 8.84 -5.86
CA ASP A 292 36.35 10.23 -6.25
C ASP A 292 34.88 10.41 -6.66
N PHE A 293 34.25 11.44 -6.11
CA PHE A 293 32.97 11.91 -6.58
C PHE A 293 33.18 12.71 -7.86
N LYS A 294 32.54 12.26 -8.95
CA LYS A 294 32.44 13.03 -10.19
C LYS A 294 31.01 13.51 -10.30
N ARG A 295 30.81 14.82 -10.17
CA ARG A 295 29.50 15.44 -10.31
C ARG A 295 28.98 15.16 -11.71
N LYS A 296 27.82 14.51 -11.81
CA LYS A 296 27.10 14.32 -13.08
C LYS A 296 26.08 15.45 -13.20
N ASP A 297 25.88 15.97 -14.42
CA ASP A 297 24.95 17.08 -14.67
C ASP A 297 23.51 16.76 -14.23
N HIS A 298 23.13 15.48 -14.28
CA HIS A 298 21.85 14.97 -13.78
C HIS A 298 21.99 13.62 -13.05
N PRO A 299 21.18 13.36 -12.01
CA PRO A 299 21.13 12.06 -11.35
C PRO A 299 20.65 10.99 -12.33
N LYS A 300 21.18 9.76 -12.20
CA LYS A 300 20.78 8.65 -13.07
C LYS A 300 19.34 8.25 -12.74
N VAL A 301 18.43 8.46 -13.68
CA VAL A 301 17.05 7.99 -13.58
C VAL A 301 17.01 6.55 -14.04
N VAL A 302 16.71 5.63 -13.13
CA VAL A 302 16.53 4.22 -13.46
C VAL A 302 15.05 4.00 -13.76
N LYS A 303 14.73 3.69 -15.01
CA LYS A 303 13.40 3.23 -15.40
C LYS A 303 13.31 1.73 -15.12
N TYR A 304 12.33 1.31 -14.33
CA TYR A 304 12.05 -0.11 -14.13
C TYR A 304 11.31 -0.63 -15.36
N ASP A 305 11.91 -1.60 -16.06
CA ASP A 305 11.25 -2.33 -17.15
C ASP A 305 10.68 -3.64 -16.57
N TYR A 306 9.41 -3.58 -16.19
CA TYR A 306 8.64 -4.71 -15.63
C TYR A 306 8.69 -5.97 -16.52
N PHE A 307 8.90 -5.83 -17.83
CA PHE A 307 8.89 -6.97 -18.78
C PHE A 307 10.17 -7.80 -18.77
N SER A 308 11.31 -7.24 -18.34
CA SER A 308 12.62 -7.89 -18.47
C SER A 308 12.94 -8.91 -17.37
N GLN A 309 12.26 -8.85 -16.22
CA GLN A 309 12.44 -9.81 -15.12
C GLN A 309 11.47 -10.99 -15.22
N PHE A 310 10.24 -10.78 -15.73
CA PHE A 310 9.26 -11.84 -15.95
C PHE A 310 9.71 -12.91 -16.97
N THR A 311 10.63 -12.56 -17.87
CA THR A 311 11.18 -13.48 -18.88
C THR A 311 12.39 -14.26 -18.38
N LYS A 312 13.01 -13.87 -17.26
CA LYS A 312 14.14 -14.60 -16.66
C LYS A 312 13.70 -15.66 -15.66
N ASP A 313 12.59 -15.46 -14.94
CA ASP A 313 12.09 -16.48 -14.01
C ASP A 313 11.36 -17.63 -14.72
N LYS A 314 10.83 -17.42 -15.93
CA LYS A 314 10.22 -18.49 -16.74
C LYS A 314 11.21 -19.39 -17.49
N SER A 315 12.48 -18.99 -17.64
CA SER A 315 13.49 -19.83 -18.29
C SER A 315 14.19 -20.79 -17.32
N PHE A 316 13.93 -20.69 -16.01
CA PHE A 316 14.51 -21.60 -15.01
C PHE A 316 13.60 -22.79 -14.63
N GLU A 317 12.29 -22.72 -14.90
CA GLU A 317 11.33 -23.79 -14.53
C GLU A 317 10.97 -24.77 -15.66
N MET A 318 11.45 -24.58 -16.89
CA MET A 318 11.12 -25.48 -18.04
C MET A 318 12.19 -26.54 -18.39
N ASN A 319 13.07 -26.93 -17.47
CA ASN A 319 14.11 -27.94 -17.74
C ASN A 319 14.24 -29.05 -16.66
N SER A 320 13.16 -29.48 -15.99
CA SER A 320 13.26 -30.56 -15.00
C SER A 320 12.15 -31.62 -15.00
N SER A 321 11.38 -31.78 -16.09
CA SER A 321 10.35 -32.82 -16.14
C SER A 321 10.18 -33.44 -17.53
N GLU A 322 11.25 -33.98 -18.11
CA GLU A 322 11.19 -35.04 -19.13
C GLU A 322 12.36 -36.01 -18.89
N SER A 323 12.20 -36.92 -17.94
CA SER A 323 12.91 -38.21 -17.86
C SER A 323 12.36 -39.03 -16.70
N GLN A 324 11.33 -39.82 -16.98
CA GLN A 324 11.14 -41.20 -16.52
C GLN A 324 9.89 -41.81 -17.13
#